data_AF-A0A352XHW3-F1
#
_entry.id   AF-A0A352XHW3-F1
#
_cell.length_a   1.000
_cell.length_b   1.000
_cell.length_c   1.000
_cell.angle_alpha   90.00
_cell.angle_beta   90.00
_cell.angle_gamma   90.00
#
_symmetry.space_group_name_H-M   'P 1'
#
loop_
_entity.id
_entity.type
_entity.pdbx_description
1 polymer ?
#
loop_
_entity_poly.entity_id
_entity_poly.type
_entity_poly.pdbx_seq_one_letter_code
_entity_poly.pdbx_strand_id
1 'polypeptide(L)'
;MSKEYQIGRYQIILPSDHLLDAYQSTWLRYDKALGYIAHAIFEKYPKSSAIDIGANVGDSAALIRQYSDIPVLCIEGNPNFI
;
A
#
# COMPACT_ATOMS: atom_id res chain seq x y z
N MET A 1 -19.18 -6.57 6.04
CA MET A 1 -18.46 -6.05 7.23
C MET A 1 -17.03 -5.80 6.80
N SER A 2 -16.34 -4.77 7.26
CA SER A 2 -14.93 -4.58 6.93
C SER A 2 -14.02 -5.23 7.98
N LYS A 3 -12.73 -5.39 7.66
CA LYS A 3 -11.70 -5.89 8.59
C LYS A 3 -10.49 -4.95 8.60
N GLU A 4 -9.94 -4.71 9.77
CA GLU A 4 -8.68 -3.97 9.93
C GLU A 4 -7.50 -4.85 9.55
N TYR A 5 -6.53 -4.30 8.84
CA TYR A 5 -5.34 -5.02 8.40
C TYR A 5 -4.08 -4.15 8.47
N GLN A 6 -2.99 -4.71 8.97
CA GLN A 6 -1.75 -3.97 9.20
C GLN A 6 -0.81 -4.12 7.99
N ILE A 7 -0.36 -2.98 7.44
CA ILE A 7 0.67 -2.92 6.39
C ILE A 7 1.74 -1.93 6.81
N GLY A 8 2.93 -2.46 7.10
CA GLY A 8 4.02 -1.66 7.65
C GLY A 8 3.58 -0.97 8.95
N ARG A 9 3.66 0.37 8.96
CA ARG A 9 3.23 1.22 10.10
C ARG A 9 1.79 1.74 9.98
N TYR A 10 1.05 1.33 8.96
CA TYR A 10 -0.32 1.78 8.71
C TYR A 10 -1.32 0.66 8.95
N GLN A 11 -2.46 1.04 9.52
CA GLN A 11 -3.65 0.20 9.55
C GLN A 11 -4.55 0.63 8.39
N ILE A 12 -4.98 -0.32 7.57
CA ILE A 12 -5.93 -0.12 6.47
C ILE A 12 -7.20 -0.91 6.73
N ILE A 13 -8.27 -0.52 6.05
CA ILE A 13 -9.57 -1.19 6.13
C ILE A 13 -9.74 -1.98 4.84
N LEU A 14 -9.95 -3.29 4.98
CA LEU A 14 -10.25 -4.19 3.88
C LEU A 14 -11.76 -4.47 3.83
N PRO A 15 -12.38 -4.53 2.63
CA PRO A 15 -13.66 -5.20 2.46
C PRO A 15 -13.62 -6.64 3.00
N SER A 16 -14.74 -7.17 3.52
CA SER A 16 -14.79 -8.51 4.14
C SER A 16 -14.22 -9.61 3.25
N ASP A 17 -14.54 -9.52 1.96
CA ASP A 17 -14.22 -10.48 0.90
C ASP A 17 -12.89 -10.18 0.21
N HIS A 18 -12.19 -9.10 0.61
CA HIS A 18 -10.86 -8.81 0.08
C HIS A 18 -9.85 -9.86 0.53
N LEU A 19 -9.07 -10.39 -0.41
CA LEU A 19 -8.20 -11.55 -0.20
C LEU A 19 -6.76 -11.20 0.18
N LEU A 20 -6.42 -9.91 0.34
CA LEU A 20 -5.05 -9.48 0.60
C LEU A 20 -4.40 -10.14 1.82
N ASP A 21 -5.16 -10.29 2.90
CA ASP A 21 -4.70 -10.97 4.12
C ASP A 21 -4.40 -12.46 3.88
N ALA A 22 -5.25 -13.14 3.11
CA ALA A 22 -5.03 -14.52 2.68
C ALA A 22 -3.79 -14.63 1.77
N TYR A 23 -3.59 -13.66 0.88
CA TYR A 23 -2.45 -13.63 -0.03
C TYR A 23 -1.13 -13.38 0.71
N GLN A 24 -1.07 -12.37 1.58
CA GLN A 24 0.14 -12.05 2.34
C GLN A 24 0.49 -13.14 3.38
N SER A 25 -0.50 -13.83 3.94
CA SER A 25 -0.25 -14.98 4.82
C SER A 25 0.26 -16.21 4.08
N THR A 26 -0.18 -16.42 2.83
CA THR A 26 0.27 -17.55 1.99
C THR A 26 1.64 -17.27 1.35
N TRP A 27 1.83 -16.06 0.82
CA TRP A 27 3.04 -15.65 0.12
C TRP A 27 3.73 -14.52 0.87
N LEU A 28 4.66 -14.89 1.76
CA LEU A 28 5.31 -13.98 2.70
C LEU A 28 6.07 -12.78 2.07
N ARG A 29 6.25 -12.77 0.75
CA ARG A 29 6.93 -11.71 -0.02
C ARG A 29 6.04 -11.09 -1.11
N TYR A 30 4.73 -11.33 -1.07
CA TYR A 30 3.76 -10.98 -2.11
C TYR A 30 3.97 -9.57 -2.70
N ASP A 31 4.08 -8.57 -1.83
CA ASP A 31 4.15 -7.14 -2.18
C ASP A 31 5.32 -6.38 -1.53
N LYS A 32 6.03 -7.01 -0.57
CA LYS A 32 7.10 -6.37 0.23
C LYS A 32 8.19 -5.68 -0.61
N ALA A 33 8.45 -6.16 -1.82
CA ALA A 33 9.44 -5.58 -2.72
C ALA A 33 9.13 -4.09 -3.04
N LEU A 34 7.86 -3.71 -3.13
CA LEU A 34 7.44 -2.35 -3.47
C LEU A 34 7.95 -1.34 -2.43
N GLY A 35 7.80 -1.64 -1.14
CA GLY A 35 8.27 -0.77 -0.05
C GLY A 35 9.79 -0.58 -0.07
N TYR A 36 10.56 -1.64 -0.35
CA TYR A 36 12.02 -1.55 -0.45
C TYR A 36 12.49 -0.72 -1.66
N ILE A 37 11.83 -0.90 -2.81
CA ILE A 37 12.13 -0.14 -4.04
C ILE A 37 11.78 1.34 -3.82
N ALA A 38 10.61 1.63 -3.26
CA ALA A 38 10.19 2.98 -2.93
C ALA A 38 11.20 3.67 -2.00
N HIS A 39 11.62 3.00 -0.93
CA HIS A 39 12.63 3.54 -0.01
C HIS A 39 13.91 3.95 -0.73
N ALA A 40 14.50 3.07 -1.55
CA ALA A 40 15.72 3.37 -2.29
C ALA A 40 15.55 4.55 -3.28
N ILE A 41 14.37 4.68 -3.89
CA ILE A 41 14.06 5.80 -4.80
C ILE A 41 13.96 7.11 -4.02
N PHE A 42 13.25 7.14 -2.89
CA PHE A 42 13.04 8.37 -2.11
C PHE A 42 14.28 8.81 -1.33
N GLU A 43 15.16 7.89 -0.94
CA GLU A 43 16.49 8.26 -0.44
C GLU A 43 17.31 9.00 -1.50
N LYS A 44 17.25 8.54 -2.75
CA LYS A 44 17.96 9.19 -3.86
C LYS A 44 17.31 10.50 -4.29
N TYR A 45 15.99 10.60 -4.22
CA TYR A 45 15.20 11.75 -4.68
C TYR A 45 14.25 12.25 -3.59
N PRO A 46 14.73 12.91 -2.53
CA PRO A 46 13.93 13.22 -1.33
C PRO A 46 12.81 14.25 -1.53
N LYS A 47 12.73 14.89 -2.70
CA LYS A 47 11.69 15.88 -3.04
C LYS A 47 10.66 15.35 -4.05
N SER A 48 10.72 14.07 -4.41
CA SER A 48 9.74 13.46 -5.31
C SER A 48 8.46 13.10 -4.56
N SER A 49 7.44 12.68 -5.31
CA SER A 49 6.17 12.18 -4.81
C SER A 49 5.76 10.94 -5.61
N ALA A 50 4.83 10.15 -5.09
CA ALA A 50 4.30 8.99 -5.79
C ALA A 50 2.88 9.24 -6.31
N ILE A 51 2.54 8.55 -7.40
CA ILE A 51 1.17 8.41 -7.89
C ILE A 51 0.91 6.91 -7.97
N ASP A 52 -0.14 6.44 -7.28
CA ASP A 52 -0.55 5.05 -7.21
C ASP A 52 -1.85 4.87 -8.00
N ILE A 53 -1.75 4.20 -9.16
CA ILE A 53 -2.86 4.04 -10.12
C ILE A 53 -3.44 2.64 -9.96
N GLY A 54 -4.76 2.55 -9.74
CA GLY A 54 -5.39 1.30 -9.31
C GLY A 54 -5.09 1.05 -7.84
N ALA A 55 -5.21 2.11 -7.03
CA ALA A 55 -4.80 2.10 -5.63
C ALA A 55 -5.60 1.10 -4.78
N ASN A 56 -6.75 0.62 -5.25
CA ASN A 56 -7.56 -0.37 -4.58
C ASN A 56 -7.79 0.05 -3.11
N VAL A 57 -7.45 -0.82 -2.14
CA VAL A 57 -7.57 -0.59 -0.69
C VAL A 57 -6.41 0.23 -0.09
N GLY A 58 -5.49 0.73 -0.90
CA GLY A 58 -4.37 1.58 -0.49
C GLY A 58 -3.18 0.83 0.12
N ASP A 59 -3.07 -0.48 -0.09
CA ASP A 59 -1.96 -1.30 0.43
C ASP A 59 -0.61 -0.90 -0.16
N SER A 60 -0.58 -0.58 -1.45
CA SER A 60 0.62 -0.09 -2.14
C SER A 60 1.06 1.27 -1.59
N ALA A 61 0.13 2.22 -1.39
CA ALA A 61 0.42 3.49 -0.74
C ALA A 61 0.98 3.34 0.68
N ALA A 62 0.44 2.39 1.47
CA ALA A 62 0.95 2.08 2.81
C ALA A 62 2.40 1.54 2.77
N LEU A 63 2.70 0.64 1.83
CA LEU A 63 4.06 0.12 1.61
C LEU A 63 5.03 1.22 1.16
N ILE A 64 4.62 2.08 0.22
CA ILE A 64 5.42 3.19 -0.28
C ILE A 64 5.81 4.14 0.87
N ARG A 65 4.85 4.44 1.75
CA ARG A 65 5.07 5.33 2.90
C ARG A 65 5.65 4.64 4.14
N GLN A 66 5.98 3.35 4.07
CA GLN A 66 6.45 2.58 5.23
C GLN A 66 7.75 3.15 5.81
N TYR A 67 8.67 3.61 4.96
CA TYR A 67 10.00 4.07 5.37
C TYR A 67 10.17 5.59 5.36
N SER A 68 9.26 6.33 4.72
CA SER A 68 9.37 7.78 4.57
C SER A 68 7.99 8.40 4.40
N ASP A 69 7.80 9.59 4.97
CA ASP A 69 6.55 10.35 4.83
C ASP A 69 6.53 11.14 3.53
N ILE A 70 6.33 10.43 2.43
CA ILE A 70 6.23 11.02 1.09
C ILE A 70 4.77 11.21 0.68
N PRO A 71 4.43 12.29 -0.05
CA PRO A 71 3.09 12.45 -0.62
C PRO A 71 2.81 11.36 -1.67
N VAL A 72 1.68 10.66 -1.50
CA VAL A 72 1.17 9.66 -2.45
C VAL A 72 -0.22 10.10 -2.91
N LEU A 73 -0.39 10.29 -4.22
CA LEU A 73 -1.71 10.47 -4.83
C LEU A 73 -2.26 9.11 -5.25
N CYS A 74 -3.29 8.64 -4.54
CA CYS A 74 -3.99 7.40 -4.88
C CYS A 74 -5.12 7.68 -5.87
N ILE A 75 -5.20 6.88 -6.93
CA ILE A 75 -6.29 6.93 -7.92
C ILE A 75 -6.93 5.55 -8.00
N GLU A 76 -8.23 5.49 -7.69
CA GLU A 76 -9.04 4.28 -7.77
C GLU A 76 -10.38 4.60 -8.47
N GLY A 77 -10.77 3.74 -9.41
CA GLY A 77 -11.97 3.94 -10.23
C GLY A 77 -13.21 3.25 -9.69
N ASN A 78 -13.05 2.25 -8.80
CA ASN A 78 -14.13 1.49 -8.22
C ASN A 78 -14.44 1.99 -6.79
N PRO A 79 -15.63 2.56 -6.55
CA PRO A 79 -16.00 3.09 -5.24
C PRO A 79 -16.12 2.02 -4.14
N ASN A 80 -16.18 0.72 -4.48
CA ASN A 80 -16.20 -0.36 -3.49
C ASN A 80 -14.86 -0.53 -2.75
N PHE A 81 -13.79 0.12 -3.23
CA PHE A 81 -12.47 0.12 -2.59
C PHE A 81 -12.15 1.45 -1.88
N ILE A 82 -13.12 2.37 -1.77
CA ILE A 82 -13.00 3.69 -1.15
C ILE A 82 -13.81 3.76 0.15
#